data_AF-A0A257A2J5-F1
#
_entry.id   AF-A0A257A2J5-F1
#
_cell.length_a   1.000
_cell.length_b   1.000
_cell.length_c   1.000
_cell.angle_alpha   90.00
_cell.angle_beta   90.00
_cell.angle_gamma   90.00
#
_symmetry.space_group_name_H-M   'P 1'
#
loop_
_entity.id
_entity.type
_entity.pdbx_description
1 polymer ?
#
loop_
_entity_poly.entity_id
_entity_poly.type
_entity_poly.pdbx_seq_one_letter_code
_entity_poly.pdbx_strand_id
1 'polypeptide(L)'
;MKEILAKYSFLNISPKKSLEIGVCNNYTVYFYEGRAFLVKINDRLVPLLKYLLRLRIDDVDMPKVVVDMGAVKHILNGANIMAPGIVCIEGSFRKDDLVPFTTWGIKYGN
;
A
#
# COMPACT_ATOMS: atom_id res chain seq x y z
N MET A 1 4.16 4.91 16.70
CA MET A 1 3.77 6.03 15.79
C MET A 1 4.95 6.64 15.04
N LYS A 2 6.09 6.94 15.69
CA LYS A 2 7.31 7.43 14.98
C LYS A 2 7.77 6.50 13.84
N GLU A 3 7.79 5.20 14.08
CA GLU A 3 8.16 4.19 13.07
C GLU A 3 7.22 4.20 11.85
N ILE A 4 5.90 4.30 12.09
CA ILE A 4 4.89 4.39 11.02
C ILE A 4 5.10 5.65 10.18
N LEU A 5 5.31 6.80 10.83
CA LEU A 5 5.54 8.08 10.16
C LEU A 5 6.83 8.08 9.32
N ALA A 6 7.89 7.46 9.83
CA ALA A 6 9.16 7.36 9.12
C ALA A 6 9.05 6.45 7.89
N LYS A 7 8.37 5.30 8.02
CA LYS A 7 8.26 4.30 6.96
C LYS A 7 7.17 4.63 5.93
N TYR A 8 6.12 5.31 6.37
CA TYR A 8 4.91 5.57 5.59
C TYR A 8 4.51 7.05 5.65
N SER A 9 5.47 7.94 5.39
CA SER A 9 5.25 9.39 5.33
C SER A 9 4.12 9.77 4.37
N PHE A 10 3.99 9.04 3.26
CA PHE A 10 2.95 9.22 2.26
C PHE A 10 1.53 8.94 2.75
N LEU A 11 1.34 8.30 3.92
CA LEU A 11 0.00 8.06 4.47
C LEU A 11 -0.66 9.34 5.01
N ASN A 12 0.05 10.47 5.06
CA ASN A 12 -0.46 11.77 5.50
C ASN A 12 -1.17 11.70 6.87
N ILE A 13 -0.60 10.92 7.79
CA ILE A 13 -1.09 10.78 9.16
C ILE A 13 -0.41 11.80 10.07
N SER A 14 -1.15 12.29 11.06
CA SER A 14 -0.68 13.28 12.03
C SER A 14 -0.73 12.70 13.45
N PRO A 15 0.31 12.90 14.26
CA PRO A 15 0.33 12.42 15.64
C PRO A 15 -0.68 13.12 16.56
N LYS A 16 -1.31 14.21 16.10
CA LYS A 16 -2.33 14.93 16.86
C LYS A 16 -3.72 14.27 16.79
N LYS A 17 -3.90 13.28 15.91
CA LYS A 17 -5.20 12.64 15.67
C LYS A 17 -5.29 11.28 16.37
N SER A 18 -6.52 10.78 16.53
CA SER A 18 -6.76 9.50 17.23
C SER A 18 -6.20 8.32 16.46
N LEU A 19 -5.49 7.45 17.18
CA LEU A 19 -5.04 6.14 16.73
C LEU A 19 -5.64 5.08 17.65
N GLU A 20 -6.35 4.12 17.05
CA GLU A 20 -6.97 3.01 17.75
C GLU A 20 -6.40 1.69 17.22
N ILE A 21 -6.48 0.64 18.04
CA ILE A 21 -5.99 -0.70 17.71
C ILE A 21 -7.13 -1.67 17.89
N GLY A 22 -7.45 -2.42 16.83
CA GLY A 22 -8.37 -3.54 16.86
C GLY A 22 -7.60 -4.85 16.67
N VAL A 23 -7.96 -5.88 17.42
CA VAL A 23 -7.45 -7.24 17.22
C VAL A 23 -8.59 -8.08 16.66
N CYS A 24 -8.36 -8.72 15.52
CA CYS A 24 -9.32 -9.62 14.89
C CYS A 24 -8.61 -10.94 14.57
N ASN A 25 -9.03 -12.02 15.23
CA ASN A 25 -8.32 -13.30 15.21
C ASN A 25 -6.83 -13.10 15.58
N ASN A 26 -5.92 -13.38 14.65
CA ASN A 26 -4.47 -13.23 14.82
C ASN A 26 -3.91 -11.96 14.14
N TYR A 27 -4.77 -11.04 13.68
CA TYR A 27 -4.37 -9.82 13.00
C TYR A 27 -4.55 -8.60 13.89
N THR A 28 -3.52 -7.77 14.00
CA THR A 28 -3.61 -6.42 14.59
C THR A 28 -3.90 -5.42 13.48
N VAL A 29 -5.02 -4.70 13.59
CA VAL A 29 -5.43 -3.65 12.67
C VAL A 29 -5.33 -2.30 13.38
N TYR A 30 -4.73 -1.32 12.72
CA TYR A 30 -4.63 0.04 13.22
C TYR A 30 -5.64 0.93 12.51
N PHE A 31 -6.31 1.77 13.29
CA PHE A 31 -7.30 2.71 12.83
C PHE A 31 -6.81 4.13 13.09
N TYR A 32 -6.95 4.99 12.10
CA TYR A 32 -6.62 6.41 12.17
C TYR A 32 -7.89 7.21 11.88
N GLU A 33 -8.32 8.04 12.83
CA GLU A 33 -9.63 8.73 12.78
C GLU A 33 -10.81 7.76 12.53
N GLY A 34 -10.85 6.65 13.27
CA GLY A 34 -11.91 5.64 13.15
C GLY A 34 -11.88 4.81 11.85
N ARG A 35 -10.83 4.92 11.03
CA ARG A 35 -10.70 4.19 9.75
C ARG A 35 -9.48 3.30 9.75
N ALA A 36 -9.67 2.03 9.39
CA ALA A 36 -8.56 1.09 9.25
C ALA A 36 -7.60 1.55 8.15
N PHE A 37 -6.30 1.65 8.47
CA PHE A 37 -5.29 2.12 7.53
C PHE A 37 -4.02 1.27 7.48
N LEU A 38 -3.71 0.51 8.54
CA LEU A 38 -2.62 -0.47 8.56
C LEU A 38 -3.09 -1.79 9.16
N VAL A 39 -2.45 -2.87 8.75
CA VAL A 39 -2.52 -4.19 9.39
C VAL A 39 -1.11 -4.69 9.69
N LYS A 40 -0.92 -5.39 10.81
CA LYS A 40 0.32 -6.10 11.14
C LYS A 40 0.21 -7.55 10.67
N ILE A 41 1.10 -7.97 9.78
CA ILE A 41 1.20 -9.33 9.24
C ILE A 41 2.66 -9.78 9.38
N ASN A 42 2.93 -10.88 10.10
CA ASN A 42 4.28 -11.42 10.31
C ASN A 42 5.29 -10.32 10.73
N ASP A 43 4.93 -9.53 11.74
CA ASP A 43 5.69 -8.37 12.22
C ASP A 43 5.94 -7.22 11.24
N ARG A 44 5.37 -7.27 10.04
CA ARG A 44 5.39 -6.17 9.08
C ARG A 44 4.09 -5.39 9.14
N LEU A 45 4.21 -4.07 9.23
CA LEU A 45 3.10 -3.16 9.01
C LEU A 45 2.83 -3.08 7.50
N VAL A 46 1.58 -3.22 7.09
CA VAL A 46 1.17 -3.15 5.69
C VAL A 46 -0.02 -2.19 5.59
N PRO A 47 0.06 -1.13 4.77
CA PRO A 47 -1.09 -0.28 4.51
C PRO A 47 -2.23 -1.02 3.84
N LEU A 48 -3.45 -0.73 4.27
CA LEU A 48 -4.64 -1.28 3.66
C LEU A 48 -4.88 -0.63 2.29
N LEU A 49 -5.12 -1.44 1.26
CA LEU A 49 -5.37 -0.96 -0.10
C LEU A 49 -6.51 0.08 -0.15
N LYS A 50 -7.59 -0.13 0.63
CA LYS A 50 -8.70 0.84 0.73
C LYS A 50 -8.27 2.23 1.19
N TYR A 51 -7.29 2.30 2.09
CA TYR A 51 -6.74 3.57 2.56
C TYR A 51 -5.84 4.20 1.50
N LEU A 52 -5.00 3.40 0.85
CA LEU A 52 -4.13 3.86 -0.24
C LEU A 52 -4.93 4.43 -1.43
N LEU A 53 -6.02 3.78 -1.83
CA LEU A 53 -6.89 4.27 -2.91
C LEU A 53 -7.48 5.66 -2.62
N ARG A 54 -7.69 6.00 -1.34
CA ARG A 54 -8.18 7.33 -0.93
C ARG A 54 -7.12 8.42 -1.11
N LEU A 55 -5.84 8.06 -0.95
CA LEU A 55 -4.73 9.01 -1.02
C LEU A 55 -4.36 9.41 -2.44
N ARG A 56 -5.01 8.82 -3.46
CA ARG A 56 -4.65 8.98 -4.88
C ARG A 56 -3.15 8.76 -5.08
N ILE A 57 -2.73 7.49 -4.97
CA ILE A 57 -1.34 7.05 -5.11
C ILE A 57 -0.63 7.66 -6.33
N ASP A 58 -1.35 7.91 -7.42
CA ASP A 58 -0.81 8.54 -8.64
C ASP A 58 -0.26 9.95 -8.38
N ASP A 59 -0.86 10.69 -7.44
CA ASP A 59 -0.46 12.04 -7.03
C ASP A 59 0.67 12.02 -5.97
N VAL A 60 1.02 10.83 -5.48
CA VAL A 60 2.10 10.63 -4.52
C VAL A 60 3.36 10.19 -5.26
N ASP A 61 4.43 10.98 -5.10
CA ASP A 61 5.77 10.61 -5.54
C ASP A 61 6.33 9.51 -4.62
N MET A 62 6.01 8.27 -4.96
CA MET A 62 6.54 7.07 -4.31
C MET A 62 6.86 6.00 -5.35
N PRO A 63 7.76 5.06 -5.04
CA PRO A 63 8.08 3.99 -5.98
C PRO A 63 6.87 3.09 -6.28
N LYS A 64 6.74 2.64 -7.53
CA LYS A 64 5.60 1.83 -8.00
C LYS A 64 6.05 0.79 -9.01
N VAL A 65 5.38 -0.36 -9.02
CA VAL A 65 5.54 -1.38 -10.06
C VAL A 65 4.33 -1.31 -11.00
N VAL A 66 4.56 -1.09 -12.30
CA VAL A 66 3.49 -1.10 -13.30
C VAL A 66 3.44 -2.49 -13.93
N VAL A 67 2.27 -3.13 -13.89
CA VAL A 67 2.05 -4.47 -14.45
C VAL A 67 1.17 -4.44 -15.69
N ASP A 68 1.34 -5.45 -16.54
CA ASP A 68 0.47 -5.69 -17.69
C ASP A 68 -0.95 -6.11 -17.27
N MET A 69 -1.94 -5.81 -18.11
CA MET A 69 -3.33 -6.18 -17.86
C MET A 69 -3.56 -7.70 -17.78
N GLY A 70 -2.77 -8.50 -18.51
CA GLY A 70 -2.79 -9.96 -18.43
C GLY A 70 -2.38 -10.50 -17.06
N ALA A 71 -1.51 -9.79 -16.33
CA ALA A 71 -1.08 -10.19 -14.98
C ALA A 71 -2.16 -9.95 -13.91
N VAL A 72 -3.04 -8.97 -14.11
CA VAL A 72 -4.03 -8.52 -13.11
C VAL A 72 -4.91 -9.66 -12.61
N LYS A 73 -5.47 -10.48 -13.52
CA LYS A 73 -6.34 -11.61 -13.14
C LYS A 73 -5.62 -12.57 -12.21
N HIS A 74 -4.35 -12.87 -12.47
CA HIS A 74 -3.57 -13.79 -11.65
C HIS A 74 -3.27 -13.18 -10.27
N ILE A 75 -2.91 -11.90 -10.22
CA ILE A 75 -2.63 -11.18 -8.97
C ILE A 75 -3.89 -11.11 -8.09
N LEU A 76 -5.05 -10.81 -8.68
CA LEU A 76 -6.33 -10.79 -7.95
C LEU A 76 -6.70 -12.17 -7.39
N ASN A 77 -6.23 -13.25 -8.02
CA ASN A 77 -6.38 -14.62 -7.51
C ASN A 77 -5.31 -15.00 -6.48
N GLY A 78 -4.48 -14.05 -6.02
CA GLY A 78 -3.46 -14.27 -5.00
C GLY A 78 -2.10 -14.73 -5.52
N ALA A 79 -1.87 -14.70 -6.83
CA ALA A 79 -0.55 -15.01 -7.40
C ALA A 79 0.47 -13.91 -7.09
N ASN A 80 1.76 -14.28 -7.05
CA ASN A 80 2.84 -13.31 -6.97
C ASN A 80 3.01 -12.56 -8.30
N ILE A 81 3.49 -11.31 -8.22
CA ILE A 81 3.96 -10.56 -9.39
C ILE A 81 5.34 -11.11 -9.77
N MET A 82 5.45 -11.61 -10.99
CA MET A 82 6.69 -12.14 -11.55
C MET A 82 7.25 -11.17 -12.59
N ALA A 83 8.57 -11.18 -12.78
CA ALA A 83 9.27 -10.25 -13.67
C ALA A 83 8.65 -10.10 -15.09
N PRO A 84 8.18 -11.16 -15.78
CA PRO A 84 7.58 -11.02 -17.11
C PRO A 84 6.29 -10.19 -17.16
N GLY A 85 5.57 -10.07 -16.04
CA GLY A 85 4.36 -9.27 -15.94
C GLY A 85 4.60 -7.79 -15.62
N ILE A 86 5.85 -7.39 -15.37
CA ILE A 86 6.23 -6.01 -15.05
C ILE A 86 6.57 -5.29 -16.35
N VAL A 87 5.89 -4.18 -16.62
CA VAL A 87 6.08 -3.38 -17.85
C VAL A 87 6.83 -2.07 -17.59
N CYS A 88 6.80 -1.56 -16.36
CA CYS A 88 7.54 -0.37 -15.95
C CYS A 88 7.80 -0.40 -14.44
N ILE A 89 8.89 0.25 -14.01
CA ILE A 89 9.19 0.55 -12.61
C ILE A 89 9.36 2.06 -12.50
N GLU A 90 8.61 2.67 -11.60
CA GLU A 90 8.71 4.09 -11.28
C GLU A 90 9.40 4.29 -9.93
N GLY A 91 10.33 5.23 -9.86
CA GLY A 91 11.13 5.47 -8.65
C GLY A 91 12.22 4.42 -8.41
N SER A 92 12.74 4.38 -7.18
CA SER A 92 13.75 3.41 -6.77
C SER A 92 13.41 2.82 -5.40
N PHE A 93 13.67 1.52 -5.24
CA PHE A 93 13.42 0.78 -4.01
C PHE A 93 14.42 -0.37 -3.89
N ARG A 94 14.52 -0.94 -2.69
CA ARG A 94 15.43 -2.04 -2.36
C ARG A 94 14.65 -3.32 -2.09
N LYS A 95 15.38 -4.43 -2.02
CA LYS A 95 14.83 -5.69 -1.54
C LYS A 95 14.20 -5.48 -0.15
N ASP A 96 13.07 -6.13 0.07
CA ASP A 96 12.24 -6.05 1.29
C ASP A 96 11.46 -4.74 1.50
N ASP A 97 11.58 -3.77 0.59
CA ASP A 97 10.69 -2.60 0.60
C ASP A 97 9.26 -2.97 0.22
N LEU A 98 8.30 -2.29 0.85
CA LEU A 98 6.90 -2.45 0.51
C LEU A 98 6.57 -1.49 -0.63
N VAL A 99 6.26 -2.05 -1.81
CA VAL A 99 6.02 -1.27 -3.03
C VAL A 99 4.62 -1.61 -3.56
N PRO A 100 3.75 -0.60 -3.79
CA PRO A 100 2.47 -0.83 -4.45
C PRO A 100 2.67 -1.11 -5.94
N PHE A 101 1.69 -1.80 -6.54
CA PHE A 101 1.64 -1.95 -7.98
C PHE A 101 0.41 -1.26 -8.56
N THR A 102 0.49 -0.90 -9.84
CA THR A 102 -0.58 -0.28 -10.63
C THR A 102 -0.57 -0.85 -12.06
N THR A 103 -1.52 -0.45 -12.89
CA THR A 103 -1.63 -0.87 -14.29
C THR A 103 -1.64 0.33 -15.22
N TRP A 104 -1.12 0.16 -16.44
CA TRP A 104 -1.16 1.21 -17.46
C TRP A 104 -2.60 1.64 -17.76
N GLY A 105 -2.89 2.94 -17.68
CA GLY A 105 -4.17 3.52 -18.13
C GLY A 105 -5.25 3.70 -17.07
N ILE A 106 -5.04 3.32 -15.80
CA ILE A 106 -5.91 3.78 -14.71
C ILE A 106 -5.33 5.09 -14.15
N LYS A 107 -5.61 6.20 -14.84
CA LYS A 107 -5.66 7.49 -14.15
C LYS A 107 -6.99 7.50 -13.41
N TYR A 108 -6.98 7.41 -12.08
CA TYR A 108 -8.20 7.70 -11.32
C TYR A 108 -8.53 9.19 -11.51
N GLY A 109 -9.28 9.47 -12.58
CA GLY A 109 -9.72 10.81 -12.95
C GLY A 109 -10.76 11.36 -11.97
N ASN A 110 -10.53 12.64 -11.62
CA ASN A 110 -11.39 13.63 -10.95
C ASN A 110 -12.48 13.13 -9.99
#